data_AF-A0A961EV77-F1
#
_entry.id   AF-A0A961EV77-F1
#
_cell.length_a   1.000
_cell.length_b   1.000
_cell.length_c   1.000
_cell.angle_alpha   90.00
_cell.angle_beta   90.00
_cell.angle_gamma   90.00
#
_symmetry.space_group_name_H-M   'P 1'
#
loop_
_entity.id
_entity.type
_entity.pdbx_description
1 polymer ?
#
loop_
_entity_poly.entity_id
_entity_poly.type
_entity_poly.pdbx_seq_one_letter_code
_entity_poly.pdbx_strand_id
1 'polypeptide(L)'
;MRISRLFTSQNQTSTAQEIDLEHPYRNSRVTELFPWTQRTSRIVNPDGTVVFEAKDVEVPEKWSQVAVDILAQKYFRKAGVPRF
;
A
#
# COMPACT_ATOMS: atom_id res chain seq x y z
N MET A 1 0.29 48.86 -19.20
CA MET A 1 -1.12 48.80 -19.62
C MET A 1 -1.57 47.35 -19.55
N ARG A 2 -2.53 47.01 -18.67
CA ARG A 2 -3.01 45.65 -18.35
C ARG A 2 -3.95 45.15 -19.44
N ILE A 3 -3.86 43.87 -19.83
CA ILE A 3 -5.04 43.05 -20.19
C ILE A 3 -4.80 41.60 -19.74
N SER A 4 -5.55 41.17 -18.71
CA SER A 4 -5.70 39.79 -18.29
C SER A 4 -6.53 39.03 -19.34
N ARG A 5 -6.06 37.87 -19.80
CA ARG A 5 -6.86 36.99 -20.67
C ARG A 5 -7.69 36.05 -19.80
N LEU A 6 -9.00 36.26 -19.82
CA LEU A 6 -10.01 35.31 -19.37
C LEU A 6 -10.05 34.17 -20.40
N PHE A 7 -9.66 32.96 -20.03
CA PHE A 7 -9.99 31.75 -20.78
C PHE A 7 -11.10 31.03 -20.01
N THR A 8 -12.33 31.29 -20.41
CA THR A 8 -13.48 30.47 -20.03
C THR A 8 -13.49 29.25 -20.95
N SER A 9 -13.15 28.07 -20.43
CA SER A 9 -13.40 26.81 -21.12
C SER A 9 -14.80 26.31 -20.72
N GLN A 10 -15.80 26.66 -21.52
CA GLN A 10 -17.02 25.85 -21.58
C GLN A 10 -16.66 24.56 -22.31
N ASN A 11 -16.74 23.42 -21.64
CA ASN A 11 -16.68 22.14 -22.31
C ASN A 11 -18.01 21.42 -22.09
N GLN A 12 -18.89 21.52 -23.08
CA GLN A 12 -19.98 20.58 -23.30
C GLN A 12 -19.74 19.97 -24.69
N THR A 13 -19.46 18.68 -24.73
CA THR A 13 -19.49 17.89 -25.97
C THR A 13 -20.23 16.58 -25.68
N SER A 14 -21.22 16.33 -26.52
CA SER A 14 -22.25 15.31 -26.49
C SER A 14 -21.79 13.86 -26.40
N THR A 15 -22.56 13.10 -25.62
CA THR A 15 -23.18 11.79 -25.95
C THR A 15 -22.26 10.68 -26.49
N ALA A 16 -21.52 10.04 -25.58
CA ALA A 16 -21.41 8.59 -25.58
C ALA A 16 -22.08 8.11 -24.28
N GLN A 17 -22.92 7.07 -24.34
CA GLN A 17 -23.41 6.42 -23.12
C GLN A 17 -22.21 5.71 -22.48
N GLU A 18 -21.46 6.45 -21.67
CA GLU A 18 -20.50 5.93 -20.73
C GLU A 18 -21.32 5.14 -19.71
N ILE A 19 -21.22 3.82 -19.75
CA ILE A 19 -21.65 2.95 -18.66
C ILE A 19 -20.84 3.38 -17.44
N ASP A 20 -21.42 4.30 -16.67
CA ASP A 20 -20.88 4.85 -15.44
C ASP A 20 -20.94 3.75 -14.38
N LEU A 21 -20.04 2.78 -14.52
CA LEU A 21 -19.68 1.89 -13.44
C LEU A 21 -18.98 2.80 -12.43
N GLU A 22 -19.75 3.39 -11.52
CA GLU A 22 -19.25 4.04 -10.31
C GLU A 22 -18.36 3.03 -9.59
N HIS A 23 -17.05 3.10 -9.83
CA HIS A 23 -16.09 2.23 -9.19
C HIS A 23 -16.03 2.70 -7.73
N PRO A 24 -16.53 1.92 -6.76
CA PRO A 24 -16.76 2.38 -5.39
C PRO A 24 -15.48 2.76 -4.63
N TYR A 25 -14.31 2.59 -5.26
CA TYR A 25 -12.99 2.81 -4.69
C TYR A 25 -12.21 3.97 -5.34
N ARG A 26 -12.85 4.80 -6.18
CA ARG A 26 -12.17 5.90 -6.90
C ARG A 26 -11.49 6.91 -5.97
N ASN A 27 -12.04 7.14 -4.78
CA ASN A 27 -11.56 8.14 -3.83
C ASN A 27 -11.06 7.57 -2.49
N SER A 28 -11.05 6.24 -2.32
CA SER A 28 -10.53 5.61 -1.11
C SER A 28 -9.08 5.20 -1.30
N ARG A 29 -8.26 5.45 -0.28
CA ARG A 29 -6.89 4.91 -0.27
C ARG A 29 -7.00 3.40 -0.07
N VAL A 30 -6.17 2.63 -0.77
CA VAL A 30 -6.12 1.15 -0.61
C VAL A 30 -5.94 0.75 0.87
N THR A 31 -5.26 1.60 1.64
CA THR A 31 -5.06 1.43 3.09
C THR A 31 -6.35 1.50 3.91
N GLU A 32 -7.39 2.17 3.44
CA GLU A 32 -8.67 2.33 4.15
C GLU A 32 -9.65 1.19 3.85
N LEU A 33 -9.32 0.32 2.90
CA LEU A 33 -10.20 -0.77 2.46
C LEU A 33 -10.18 -2.00 3.39
N PHE A 34 -9.17 -2.11 4.24
CA PHE A 34 -8.96 -3.26 5.10
C PHE A 34 -8.52 -2.82 6.51
N PRO A 35 -8.88 -3.56 7.56
CA PRO A 35 -8.29 -3.36 8.88
C PRO A 35 -6.83 -3.83 8.88
N TRP A 36 -5.97 -3.05 9.55
CA TRP A 36 -4.53 -3.30 9.65
C TRP A 36 -4.13 -3.54 11.10
N THR A 37 -3.06 -4.31 11.28
CA THR A 37 -2.49 -4.62 12.58
C THR A 37 -0.97 -4.73 12.48
N GLN A 38 -0.29 -4.49 13.58
CA GLN A 38 1.16 -4.65 13.67
C GLN A 38 1.49 -6.06 14.17
N ARG A 39 2.38 -6.75 13.45
CA ARG A 39 2.89 -8.07 13.86
C ARG A 39 4.40 -8.11 13.82
N THR A 40 4.96 -8.96 14.68
CA THR A 40 6.39 -9.28 14.67
C THR A 40 6.60 -10.60 13.95
N SER A 41 7.51 -10.64 12.98
CA SER A 41 8.02 -11.88 12.41
C SER A 41 9.34 -12.22 13.09
N ARG A 42 9.40 -13.37 13.75
CA ARG A 42 10.60 -13.82 14.48
C ARG A 42 10.88 -15.28 14.16
N ILE A 43 12.07 -15.52 13.63
CA ILE A 43 12.56 -16.86 13.30
C ILE A 43 13.68 -17.19 14.29
N VAL A 44 13.47 -18.27 15.04
CA VAL A 44 14.42 -18.74 16.06
C VAL A 44 14.91 -20.14 15.69
N ASN A 45 16.17 -20.39 16.00
CA ASN A 45 16.73 -21.73 16.00
C ASN A 45 16.21 -22.53 17.21
N PRO A 46 16.32 -23.88 17.19
CA PRO A 46 15.95 -24.71 18.33
C PRO A 46 16.74 -24.41 19.61
N ASP A 47 17.95 -23.85 19.49
CA ASP A 47 18.78 -23.38 20.60
C ASP A 47 18.32 -22.03 21.19
N GLY A 48 17.28 -21.42 20.63
CA GLY A 48 16.73 -20.13 21.04
C GLY A 48 17.39 -18.91 20.40
N THR A 49 18.45 -19.09 19.61
CA THR A 49 19.10 -17.97 18.91
C THR A 49 18.20 -17.41 17.81
N VAL A 50 18.19 -16.07 17.67
CA VAL A 50 17.35 -15.39 16.69
C VAL A 50 18.07 -15.33 15.34
N VAL A 51 17.49 -15.96 14.33
CA VAL A 51 18.02 -15.98 12.95
C VAL A 51 17.58 -14.73 12.20
N PHE A 52 16.35 -14.30 12.44
CA PHE A 52 15.74 -13.15 11.80
C PHE A 52 14.63 -12.57 12.68
N GLU A 53 14.56 -11.25 12.75
CA GLU A 53 13.50 -10.55 13.46
C GLU A 53 13.13 -9.28 12.68
N ALA A 54 11.85 -9.14 12.38
CA ALA A 54 11.25 -7.93 11.84
C ALA A 54 10.08 -7.54 12.74
N LYS A 55 10.23 -6.39 13.41
CA LYS A 55 9.24 -5.84 14.34
C LYS A 55 8.33 -4.84 13.61
N ASP A 56 7.16 -4.62 14.20
CA ASP A 56 6.23 -3.56 13.81
C ASP A 56 5.83 -3.60 12.31
N VAL A 57 5.71 -4.82 11.77
CA VAL A 57 5.26 -4.99 10.38
C VAL A 57 3.76 -4.77 10.31
N GLU A 58 3.36 -3.71 9.62
CA GLU A 58 1.96 -3.39 9.37
C GLU A 58 1.41 -4.30 8.26
N VAL A 59 0.44 -5.14 8.61
CA VAL A 59 -0.20 -6.11 7.70
C VAL A 59 -1.71 -6.09 7.86
N PRO A 60 -2.48 -6.56 6.86
CA PRO A 60 -3.91 -6.76 7.02
C PRO A 60 -4.22 -7.74 8.16
N GLU A 61 -5.23 -7.42 8.96
CA GLU A 61 -5.60 -8.21 10.14
C GLU A 61 -5.90 -9.67 9.81
N LYS A 62 -6.51 -9.92 8.64
CA LYS A 62 -6.90 -11.26 8.18
C LYS A 62 -5.71 -12.18 7.86
N TRP A 63 -4.50 -11.65 7.73
CA TRP A 63 -3.34 -12.46 7.37
C TRP A 63 -2.92 -13.37 8.53
N SER A 64 -2.51 -14.59 8.21
CA SER A 64 -1.93 -15.52 9.18
C SER A 64 -0.50 -15.12 9.51
N GLN A 65 0.00 -15.56 10.68
CA GLN A 65 1.40 -15.35 11.06
C GLN A 65 2.37 -15.90 9.99
N VAL A 66 2.07 -17.07 9.43
CA VAL A 66 2.87 -17.68 8.35
C VAL A 66 2.96 -16.77 7.12
N ALA A 67 1.87 -16.08 6.75
CA ALA A 67 1.89 -15.13 5.65
C ALA A 67 2.79 -13.92 5.94
N VAL A 68 2.74 -13.41 7.18
CA VAL A 68 3.64 -12.34 7.64
C VAL A 68 5.10 -12.79 7.58
N ASP A 69 5.38 -14.02 8.02
CA ASP A 69 6.74 -14.57 8.02
C ASP A 69 7.29 -14.76 6.60
N ILE A 70 6.47 -15.25 5.66
CA ILE A 70 6.84 -15.35 4.24
C ILE A 70 7.15 -13.96 3.67
N LEU A 71 6.30 -12.96 3.93
CA LEU A 71 6.51 -11.59 3.47
C LEU A 71 7.82 -11.02 4.03
N ALA A 72 8.02 -11.14 5.34
CA ALA A 72 9.19 -10.57 6.00
C ALA A 72 10.49 -11.21 5.50
N GLN A 73 10.51 -12.53 5.32
CA GLN A 73 11.64 -13.23 4.72
C GLN A 73 11.89 -12.81 3.27
N LYS A 74 10.85 -12.56 2.48
CA LYS A 74 11.01 -12.26 1.05
C LYS A 74 11.42 -10.80 0.80
N TYR A 75 10.86 -9.85 1.54
CA TYR A 75 10.97 -8.43 1.23
C TYR A 75 11.80 -7.62 2.24
N PHE A 76 11.98 -8.10 3.49
CA PHE A 76 12.78 -7.39 4.49
C PHE A 76 14.17 -7.99 4.71
N ARG A 77 14.59 -8.93 3.86
CA ARG A 77 15.98 -9.39 3.82
C ARG A 77 16.88 -8.31 3.26
N LYS A 78 17.82 -7.86 4.09
CA LYS A 78 18.80 -6.79 3.84
C LYS A 78 19.93 -7.20 2.87
N ALA A 79 19.64 -7.93 1.80
CA ALA A 79 20.63 -8.22 0.77
C ALA A 79 20.65 -7.06 -0.24
N GLY A 80 21.59 -6.12 -0.06
CA GLY A 80 21.89 -5.09 -1.07
C GLY A 80 21.29 -3.69 -0.86
N VAL A 81 20.77 -3.34 0.32
CA VAL A 81 20.39 -1.94 0.61
C VAL A 81 21.66 -1.13 0.88
N PRO A 82 22.04 -0.17 0.01
CA PRO A 82 23.21 0.67 0.22
C PRO A 82 23.02 1.49 1.50
N ARG A 83 24.03 1.48 2.38
CA ARG A 83 24.14 2.49 3.43
C ARG A 83 24.90 3.65 2.83
N PHE A 84 24.21 4.76 2.59
CA PHE A 84 24.81 6.06 2.28
C PHE A 84 25.49 6.61 3.55
#